data_AF-A0A1B2EK38-F1
#
_entry.id   AF-A0A1B2EK38-F1
#
_cell.length_a   1.000
_cell.length_b   1.000
_cell.length_c   1.000
_cell.angle_alpha   90.00
_cell.angle_beta   90.00
_cell.angle_gamma   90.00
#
_symmetry.space_group_name_H-M   'P 1'
#
loop_
_entity.id
_entity.type
_entity.pdbx_description
1 polymer ?
#
loop_
_entity_poly.entity_id
_entity_poly.type
_entity_poly.pdbx_seq_one_letter_code
_entity_poly.pdbx_strand_id
1 'polypeptide(L)'
;MPSVIAIEAKPLEFEDIDSGFFHLYLVKTQTDASGRVISEKVIRGSLEGFDDLGTIAGANLASSPDRRGSDTPAERHRTVLDLGTRNADDVWNVMVQHAVNIDRADLRYSLDIVREIPGDDLNSNSVIASVLHTAGLSVAASLPVDVSRSEAPLYGQLQFMKVDDTLSGTANRDRIASGVGNDTVRSGGGRRLGLGRKWRRPSLWQFGQRQSFRWERQRPAV
;
A
#
# COMPACT_ATOMS: atom_id res chain seq x y z
N MET A 1 -12.70 -20.76 -7.19
CA MET A 1 -13.57 -19.89 -6.36
C MET A 1 -13.24 -18.46 -6.70
N PRO A 2 -14.23 -17.57 -6.90
CA PRO A 2 -13.96 -16.16 -7.19
C PRO A 2 -13.20 -15.50 -6.03
N SER A 3 -12.18 -14.72 -6.38
CA SER A 3 -11.38 -13.94 -5.45
C SER A 3 -11.28 -12.51 -5.97
N VAL A 4 -11.38 -11.52 -5.09
CA VAL A 4 -11.13 -10.11 -5.39
C VAL A 4 -10.10 -9.56 -4.42
N ILE A 5 -9.34 -8.56 -4.86
CA ILE A 5 -8.44 -7.77 -4.00
C ILE A 5 -8.99 -6.35 -3.97
N ALA A 6 -9.08 -5.77 -2.78
CA ALA A 6 -9.44 -4.38 -2.57
C ALA A 6 -8.38 -3.68 -1.73
N ILE A 7 -8.23 -2.39 -1.94
CA ILE A 7 -7.68 -1.50 -0.92
C ILE A 7 -8.84 -0.98 -0.08
N GLU A 8 -8.60 -0.83 1.21
CA GLU A 8 -9.52 -0.20 2.14
C GLU A 8 -8.74 0.82 2.98
N ALA A 9 -9.48 1.76 3.56
CA ALA A 9 -8.94 2.78 4.45
C ALA A 9 -9.78 2.84 5.71
N LYS A 10 -9.13 3.16 6.82
CA LYS A 10 -9.81 3.49 8.06
C LYS A 10 -9.19 4.77 8.66
N PRO A 11 -9.96 5.59 9.37
CA PRO A 11 -9.42 6.73 10.08
C PRO A 11 -8.27 6.30 10.99
N LEU A 12 -7.21 7.11 11.01
CA LEU A 12 -6.12 6.97 11.95
C LEU A 12 -6.46 7.83 13.17
N GLU A 13 -6.70 7.19 14.30
CA GLU A 13 -7.01 7.85 15.56
C GLU A 13 -5.79 7.82 16.48
N PHE A 14 -5.52 8.94 17.14
CA PHE A 14 -4.52 9.05 18.20
C PHE A 14 -5.20 9.54 19.47
N GLU A 15 -5.18 8.74 20.53
CA GLU A 15 -5.81 9.08 21.82
C GLU A 15 -7.28 9.53 21.66
N ASP A 16 -8.06 8.79 20.86
CA ASP A 16 -9.46 9.06 20.50
C ASP A 16 -9.70 10.37 19.70
N ILE A 17 -8.63 10.97 19.16
CA ILE A 17 -8.70 12.14 18.28
C ILE A 17 -8.51 11.70 16.83
N ASP A 18 -9.47 12.05 15.98
CA ASP A 18 -9.35 11.90 14.53
C ASP A 18 -8.21 12.78 14.01
N SER A 19 -7.20 12.13 13.43
CA SER A 19 -6.04 12.82 12.86
C SER A 19 -6.33 13.51 11.52
N GLY A 20 -7.47 13.22 10.90
CA GLY A 20 -7.77 13.61 9.52
C GLY A 20 -6.99 12.81 8.48
N PHE A 21 -6.26 11.77 8.90
CA PHE A 21 -5.51 10.88 8.03
C PHE A 21 -6.09 9.47 8.04
N PHE A 22 -5.80 8.72 6.98
CA PHE A 22 -6.20 7.34 6.81
C PHE A 22 -5.01 6.39 6.91
N HIS A 23 -5.28 5.26 7.56
CA HIS A 23 -4.47 4.06 7.53
C HIS A 23 -4.97 3.15 6.40
N LEU A 24 -4.10 2.87 5.43
CA LEU A 24 -4.41 2.00 4.30
C LEU A 24 -4.03 0.55 4.58
N TYR A 25 -4.85 -0.37 4.06
CA TYR A 25 -4.60 -1.81 4.07
C TYR A 25 -5.22 -2.49 2.85
N LEU A 26 -4.72 -3.68 2.49
CA LEU A 26 -5.25 -4.49 1.40
C LEU A 26 -6.04 -5.66 1.95
N VAL A 27 -7.15 -5.99 1.30
CA VAL A 27 -7.97 -7.16 1.63
C VAL A 27 -8.16 -8.03 0.40
N LYS A 28 -7.89 -9.32 0.54
CA LYS A 28 -8.35 -10.34 -0.40
C LYS A 28 -9.60 -11.00 0.14
N THR A 29 -10.69 -10.94 -0.61
CA THR A 29 -11.95 -11.63 -0.30
C THR A 29 -12.13 -12.79 -1.27
N GLN A 30 -12.41 -13.98 -0.73
CA GLN A 30 -12.80 -15.15 -1.52
C GLN A 30 -14.26 -15.49 -1.23
N THR A 31 -15.02 -15.79 -2.28
CA THR A 31 -16.43 -16.18 -2.19
C THR A 31 -16.65 -17.59 -2.73
N ASP A 32 -17.69 -18.25 -2.25
CA ASP A 32 -18.21 -19.47 -2.90
C ASP A 32 -19.04 -19.12 -4.16
N ALA A 33 -19.60 -20.14 -4.80
CA ALA A 33 -20.39 -19.98 -6.02
C ALA A 33 -21.70 -19.18 -5.81
N SER A 34 -22.19 -19.07 -4.57
CA SER A 34 -23.38 -18.27 -4.22
C SER A 34 -23.05 -16.81 -3.93
N GLY A 35 -21.76 -16.44 -3.95
CA GLY A 35 -21.30 -15.10 -3.58
C GLY A 35 -21.10 -14.91 -2.08
N ARG A 36 -21.30 -15.96 -1.25
CA ARG A 36 -21.03 -15.89 0.19
C ARG A 36 -19.51 -15.83 0.42
N VAL A 37 -19.08 -14.90 1.26
CA VAL A 37 -17.68 -14.79 1.69
C VAL A 37 -17.28 -16.01 2.52
N ILE A 38 -16.19 -16.66 2.13
CA ILE A 38 -15.64 -17.85 2.81
C ILE A 38 -14.24 -17.61 3.40
N SER A 39 -13.53 -16.60 2.91
CA SER A 39 -12.22 -16.23 3.44
C SER A 39 -11.91 -14.77 3.17
N GLU A 40 -11.31 -14.10 4.16
CA GLU A 40 -10.75 -12.77 4.01
C GLU A 40 -9.36 -12.68 4.61
N LYS A 41 -8.41 -12.17 3.83
CA LYS A 41 -7.01 -12.03 4.20
C LYS A 41 -6.57 -10.59 4.09
N VAL A 42 -5.65 -10.15 4.95
CA VAL A 42 -5.18 -8.76 5.02
C VAL A 42 -3.68 -8.63 4.75
N ILE A 43 -3.29 -7.52 4.13
CA ILE A 43 -1.91 -7.00 4.14
C ILE A 43 -1.93 -5.57 4.69
N ARG A 44 -1.11 -5.27 5.69
CA ARG A 44 -0.88 -3.91 6.23
C ARG A 44 0.56 -3.74 6.72
N GLY A 45 1.03 -2.50 6.80
CA GLY A 45 2.18 -2.18 7.65
C GLY A 45 1.75 -2.05 9.12
N SER A 46 2.68 -2.32 10.03
CA SER A 46 2.47 -2.25 11.46
C SER A 46 3.67 -1.57 12.13
N LEU A 47 3.39 -0.86 13.22
CA LEU A 47 4.42 -0.47 14.17
C LEU A 47 4.70 -1.68 15.05
N GLU A 48 5.96 -2.11 15.10
CA GLU A 48 6.45 -3.17 15.98
C GLU A 48 7.59 -2.63 16.85
N GLY A 49 7.75 -3.17 18.07
CA GLY A 49 8.88 -2.83 18.94
C GLY A 49 9.08 -1.32 19.18
N PHE A 50 10.33 -0.87 19.05
CA PHE A 50 10.78 0.51 19.26
C PHE A 50 10.94 1.25 17.92
N ASP A 51 9.83 1.52 17.23
CA ASP A 51 9.77 2.16 15.90
C ASP A 51 10.16 1.27 14.72
N ASP A 52 10.01 -0.04 14.82
CA ASP A 52 10.28 -0.95 13.71
C ASP A 52 9.05 -1.06 12.80
N LEU A 53 9.29 -1.07 11.48
CA LEU A 53 8.27 -1.32 10.48
C LEU A 53 8.11 -2.83 10.31
N GLY A 54 7.05 -3.37 10.91
CA GLY A 54 6.58 -4.72 10.63
C GLY A 54 5.47 -4.75 9.58
N THR A 55 5.07 -5.96 9.20
CA THR A 55 3.90 -6.17 8.35
C THR A 55 3.03 -7.33 8.84
N ILE A 56 1.72 -7.19 8.65
CA ILE A 56 0.82 -8.34 8.71
C ILE A 56 0.61 -8.80 7.28
N ALA A 57 1.14 -9.97 6.89
CA ALA A 57 1.12 -10.45 5.51
C ALA A 57 0.24 -11.70 5.34
N GLY A 58 -0.96 -11.53 4.76
CA GLY A 58 -1.86 -12.66 4.45
C GLY A 58 -2.55 -13.28 5.67
N ALA A 59 -2.63 -12.57 6.80
CA ALA A 59 -3.33 -13.04 7.99
C ALA A 59 -4.87 -12.98 7.79
N ASN A 60 -5.62 -13.69 8.63
CA ASN A 60 -7.09 -13.59 8.62
C ASN A 60 -7.53 -12.17 9.02
N LEU A 61 -8.41 -11.56 8.21
CA LEU A 61 -8.92 -10.21 8.50
C LEU A 61 -9.61 -10.14 9.86
N ALA A 62 -10.41 -11.17 10.20
CA ALA A 62 -11.19 -11.24 11.43
C ALA A 62 -10.34 -11.20 12.72
N SER A 63 -9.08 -11.66 12.67
CA SER A 63 -8.15 -11.63 13.80
C SER A 63 -7.15 -10.48 13.73
N SER A 64 -7.25 -9.61 12.72
CA SER A 64 -6.32 -8.50 12.52
C SER A 64 -6.82 -7.22 13.22
N PRO A 65 -5.95 -6.22 13.41
CA PRO A 65 -6.36 -4.88 13.83
C PRO A 65 -7.31 -4.17 12.85
N ASP A 66 -7.48 -4.69 11.63
CA ASP A 66 -8.38 -4.16 10.60
C ASP A 66 -9.68 -4.97 10.48
N ARG A 67 -10.03 -5.74 11.52
CA ARG A 67 -11.34 -6.39 11.59
C ARG A 67 -12.44 -5.32 11.49
N ARG A 68 -13.42 -5.57 10.62
CA ARG A 68 -14.41 -4.56 10.20
C ARG A 68 -15.50 -4.25 11.21
N GLY A 69 -15.69 -5.08 12.24
CA GLY A 69 -16.85 -4.93 13.13
C GLY A 69 -18.16 -4.85 12.36
N SER A 70 -18.89 -3.75 12.54
CA SER A 70 -20.14 -3.42 11.84
C SER A 70 -19.95 -2.55 10.59
N ASP A 71 -18.72 -2.15 10.26
CA ASP A 71 -18.46 -1.20 9.19
C ASP A 71 -18.97 -1.73 7.84
N THR A 72 -19.53 -0.84 7.05
CA THR A 72 -19.95 -1.05 5.67
C THR A 72 -18.77 -0.84 4.72
N PRO A 73 -18.84 -1.36 3.48
CA PRO A 73 -17.80 -1.08 2.48
C PRO A 73 -17.58 0.42 2.19
N ALA A 74 -18.65 1.24 2.30
CA ALA A 74 -18.56 2.68 2.10
C ALA A 74 -17.78 3.35 3.24
N GLU A 75 -18.06 2.98 4.49
CA GLU A 75 -17.32 3.49 5.67
C GLU A 75 -15.83 3.12 5.66
N ARG A 76 -15.45 2.08 4.90
CA ARG A 76 -14.05 1.67 4.72
C ARG A 76 -13.40 2.16 3.43
N HIS A 77 -14.07 3.08 2.71
CA HIS A 77 -13.55 3.67 1.49
C HIS A 77 -13.10 2.63 0.44
N ARG A 78 -13.80 1.49 0.37
CA ARG A 78 -13.32 0.32 -0.37
C ARG A 78 -13.19 0.58 -1.87
N THR A 79 -12.01 0.32 -2.43
CA THR A 79 -11.77 0.26 -3.88
C THR A 79 -11.32 -1.14 -4.29
N VAL A 80 -12.08 -1.79 -5.17
CA VAL A 80 -11.66 -3.07 -5.80
C VAL A 80 -10.59 -2.78 -6.84
N LEU A 81 -9.48 -3.52 -6.78
CA LEU A 81 -8.34 -3.30 -7.67
C LEU A 81 -8.61 -3.89 -9.06
N ASP A 82 -8.26 -3.13 -10.10
CA ASP A 82 -8.29 -3.63 -11.48
C ASP A 82 -7.07 -4.53 -11.76
N LEU A 83 -7.32 -5.84 -11.76
CA LEU A 83 -6.29 -6.85 -12.05
C LEU A 83 -6.19 -7.14 -13.56
N GLY A 84 -7.07 -6.58 -14.37
CA GLY A 84 -7.29 -6.97 -15.76
C GLY A 84 -7.68 -8.45 -15.85
N THR A 85 -6.96 -9.21 -16.67
CA THR A 85 -7.18 -10.65 -16.84
C THR A 85 -6.36 -11.52 -15.87
N ARG A 86 -5.71 -10.93 -14.87
CA ARG A 86 -4.84 -11.67 -13.94
C ARG A 86 -5.68 -12.34 -12.85
N ASN A 87 -5.20 -13.49 -12.40
CA ASN A 87 -5.82 -14.21 -11.30
C ASN A 87 -5.50 -13.53 -9.96
N ALA A 88 -6.51 -13.29 -9.13
CA ALA A 88 -6.35 -12.61 -7.85
C ALA A 88 -5.53 -13.40 -6.82
N ASP A 89 -5.56 -14.74 -6.87
CA ASP A 89 -4.75 -15.56 -5.98
C ASP A 89 -3.25 -15.42 -6.30
N ASP A 90 -2.89 -15.41 -7.59
CA ASP A 90 -1.50 -15.24 -8.01
C ASP A 90 -0.96 -13.84 -7.70
N VAL A 91 -1.76 -12.81 -8.00
CA VAL A 91 -1.41 -11.41 -7.66
C VAL A 91 -1.22 -11.27 -6.15
N TRP A 92 -2.13 -11.83 -5.35
CA TRP A 92 -2.02 -11.79 -3.89
C TRP A 92 -0.78 -12.53 -3.38
N ASN A 93 -0.42 -13.66 -4.00
CA ASN A 93 0.79 -14.39 -3.61
C ASN A 93 2.06 -13.56 -3.81
N VAL A 94 2.14 -12.75 -4.88
CA VAL A 94 3.25 -11.80 -5.07
C VAL A 94 3.21 -10.70 -4.02
N MET A 95 2.03 -10.16 -3.72
CA MET A 95 1.86 -9.12 -2.69
C MET A 95 2.31 -9.59 -1.31
N VAL A 96 1.92 -10.81 -0.91
CA VAL A 96 2.32 -11.42 0.37
C VAL A 96 3.82 -11.63 0.42
N GLN A 97 4.45 -12.12 -0.66
CA GLN A 97 5.91 -12.29 -0.72
C GLN A 97 6.64 -10.97 -0.44
N HIS A 98 6.23 -9.88 -1.08
CA HIS A 98 6.85 -8.58 -0.87
C HIS A 98 6.61 -8.05 0.55
N ALA A 99 5.40 -8.18 1.09
CA ALA A 99 5.11 -7.78 2.48
C ALA A 99 6.01 -8.53 3.48
N VAL A 100 6.19 -9.84 3.32
CA VAL A 100 7.12 -10.64 4.14
C VAL A 100 8.57 -10.19 3.98
N ASN A 101 8.99 -9.71 2.80
CA ASN A 101 10.33 -9.18 2.62
C ASN A 101 10.51 -7.81 3.29
N ILE A 102 9.48 -6.95 3.29
CA ILE A 102 9.48 -5.67 4.04
C ILE A 102 9.71 -5.94 5.53
N ASP A 103 8.97 -6.90 6.09
CA ASP A 103 9.05 -7.31 7.51
C ASP A 103 10.48 -7.71 7.94
N ARG A 104 11.29 -8.21 6.99
CA ARG A 104 12.65 -8.67 7.23
C ARG A 104 13.71 -7.62 6.89
N ALA A 105 13.31 -6.47 6.37
CA ALA A 105 14.22 -5.46 5.83
C ALA A 105 14.75 -4.47 6.90
N ASP A 106 14.37 -4.63 8.17
CA ASP A 106 14.82 -3.80 9.29
C ASP A 106 14.59 -2.30 9.03
N LEU A 107 13.41 -1.98 8.51
CA LEU A 107 13.00 -0.63 8.19
C LEU A 107 12.34 0.02 9.41
N ARG A 108 12.39 1.34 9.51
CA ARG A 108 11.77 2.07 10.63
C ARG A 108 10.36 2.53 10.29
N TYR A 109 9.45 2.34 11.24
CA TYR A 109 8.11 2.92 11.20
C TYR A 109 8.16 4.35 11.71
N SER A 110 7.54 5.26 10.96
CA SER A 110 7.38 6.65 11.34
C SER A 110 5.92 6.94 11.66
N LEU A 111 5.68 7.37 12.90
CA LEU A 111 4.44 8.00 13.32
C LEU A 111 4.42 9.50 12.96
N ASP A 112 5.53 10.01 12.46
CA ASP A 112 5.76 11.43 12.30
C ASP A 112 5.22 11.94 10.97
N ILE A 113 3.89 11.91 10.88
CA ILE A 113 3.14 12.36 9.71
C ILE A 113 3.15 13.89 9.52
N VAL A 114 3.76 14.64 10.46
CA VAL A 114 3.72 16.12 10.53
C VAL A 114 5.08 16.83 10.64
N ARG A 115 6.22 16.14 10.88
CA ARG A 115 7.50 16.86 11.04
C ARG A 115 8.03 17.54 9.78
N GLU A 116 8.72 18.65 10.06
CA GLU A 116 9.41 19.57 9.15
C GLU A 116 10.72 19.02 8.55
N ILE A 117 11.20 17.83 8.94
CA ILE A 117 12.47 17.27 8.47
C ILE A 117 12.22 16.14 7.48
N PRO A 118 12.64 16.25 6.21
CA PRO A 118 12.52 15.16 5.25
C PRO A 118 13.42 13.99 5.65
N GLY A 119 12.83 12.82 5.91
CA GLY A 119 13.53 11.58 6.27
C GLY A 119 13.09 10.36 5.46
N ASP A 120 13.75 9.23 5.72
CA ASP A 120 13.45 7.89 5.18
C ASP A 120 12.17 7.30 5.84
N ASP A 121 11.16 8.14 6.09
CA ASP A 121 9.98 7.80 6.87
C ASP A 121 9.04 6.86 6.10
N LEU A 122 8.65 5.76 6.76
CA LEU A 122 7.76 4.75 6.23
C LEU A 122 6.65 4.44 7.22
N ASN A 123 5.45 4.14 6.71
CA ASN A 123 4.33 3.67 7.52
C ASN A 123 3.52 2.64 6.71
N SER A 124 2.33 2.26 7.20
CA SER A 124 1.47 1.34 6.46
C SER A 124 1.11 1.82 5.06
N ASN A 125 0.92 3.11 4.84
CA ASN A 125 0.59 3.65 3.52
C ASN A 125 1.76 3.44 2.54
N SER A 126 3.00 3.65 2.98
CA SER A 126 4.19 3.31 2.18
C SER A 126 4.27 1.82 1.86
N VAL A 127 3.94 0.95 2.83
CA VAL A 127 3.88 -0.51 2.63
C VAL A 127 2.84 -0.86 1.56
N ILE A 128 1.62 -0.35 1.66
CA ILE A 128 0.56 -0.65 0.69
C ILE A 128 0.92 -0.16 -0.71
N ALA A 129 1.47 1.05 -0.83
CA ALA A 129 1.94 1.56 -2.11
C ALA A 129 3.03 0.67 -2.73
N SER A 130 3.98 0.19 -1.92
CA SER A 130 5.06 -0.66 -2.40
C SER A 130 4.54 -2.03 -2.84
N VAL A 131 3.66 -2.64 -2.06
CA VAL A 131 2.99 -3.90 -2.40
C VAL A 131 2.21 -3.80 -3.71
N LEU A 132 1.47 -2.71 -3.92
CA LEU A 132 0.77 -2.45 -5.18
C LEU A 132 1.74 -2.29 -6.36
N HIS A 133 2.81 -1.50 -6.18
CA HIS A 133 3.83 -1.31 -7.21
C HIS A 133 4.49 -2.63 -7.59
N THR A 134 4.93 -3.42 -6.60
CA THR A 134 5.59 -4.72 -6.82
C THR A 134 4.67 -5.70 -7.55
N ALA A 135 3.36 -5.67 -7.27
CA ALA A 135 2.35 -6.44 -8.01
C ALA A 135 2.00 -5.86 -9.39
N GLY A 136 2.74 -4.85 -9.87
CA GLY A 136 2.54 -4.22 -11.18
C GLY A 136 1.21 -3.47 -11.31
N LEU A 137 0.64 -3.00 -10.20
CA LEU A 137 -0.58 -2.19 -10.17
C LEU A 137 -0.23 -0.70 -10.15
N SER A 138 -1.15 0.12 -10.68
CA SER A 138 -1.01 1.57 -10.62
C SER A 138 -1.29 2.09 -9.21
N VAL A 139 -0.26 2.55 -8.51
CA VAL A 139 -0.39 3.11 -7.14
C VAL A 139 -1.38 4.29 -7.12
N ALA A 140 -1.35 5.15 -8.14
CA ALA A 140 -2.23 6.31 -8.23
C ALA A 140 -3.69 5.94 -8.52
N ALA A 141 -3.94 4.91 -9.34
CA ALA A 141 -5.30 4.47 -9.66
C ALA A 141 -5.89 3.51 -8.62
N SER A 142 -5.07 3.07 -7.66
CA SER A 142 -5.47 2.12 -6.61
C SER A 142 -5.81 2.80 -5.29
N LEU A 143 -5.98 4.12 -5.24
CA LEU A 143 -6.39 4.78 -4.00
C LEU A 143 -7.81 4.35 -3.58
N PRO A 144 -8.11 4.31 -2.28
CA PRO A 144 -9.46 4.12 -1.77
C PRO A 144 -10.40 5.22 -2.29
N VAL A 145 -11.68 4.90 -2.46
CA VAL A 145 -12.68 5.87 -2.92
C VAL A 145 -12.84 6.96 -1.86
N ASP A 146 -12.97 8.21 -2.29
CA ASP A 146 -13.07 9.37 -1.40
C ASP A 146 -11.86 9.58 -0.46
N VAL A 147 -10.72 8.94 -0.74
CA VAL A 147 -9.44 9.18 -0.04
C VAL A 147 -8.43 9.78 -1.00
N SER A 148 -7.97 10.99 -0.70
CA SER A 148 -6.91 11.66 -1.43
C SER A 148 -5.53 11.23 -0.94
N ARG A 149 -4.51 11.47 -1.77
CA ARG A 149 -3.11 11.21 -1.40
C ARG A 149 -2.64 12.04 -0.22
N SER A 150 -3.19 13.24 0.01
CA SER A 150 -2.87 14.07 1.17
C SER A 150 -3.40 13.50 2.48
N GLU A 151 -4.48 12.72 2.42
CA GLU A 151 -5.07 12.07 3.59
C GLU A 151 -4.40 10.72 3.89
N ALA A 152 -3.58 10.20 2.99
CA ALA A 152 -2.76 9.00 3.19
C ALA A 152 -1.26 9.37 3.25
N PRO A 153 -0.76 9.89 4.38
CA PRO A 153 0.61 10.36 4.49
C PRO A 153 1.60 9.24 4.20
N LEU A 154 2.72 9.60 3.56
CA LEU A 154 3.81 8.70 3.13
C LEU A 154 3.45 7.68 2.02
N TYR A 155 2.21 7.62 1.52
CA TYR A 155 1.81 6.72 0.41
C TYR A 155 2.70 6.83 -0.85
N GLY A 156 3.39 7.95 -1.04
CA GLY A 156 4.30 8.17 -2.16
C GLY A 156 5.76 7.78 -1.95
N GLN A 157 6.16 7.37 -0.76
CA GLN A 157 7.57 7.30 -0.32
C GLN A 157 8.29 6.03 -0.77
N LEU A 158 8.02 5.56 -1.99
CA LEU A 158 8.61 4.33 -2.53
C LEU A 158 10.13 4.39 -2.65
N GLN A 159 10.73 5.58 -2.77
CA GLN A 159 12.18 5.74 -2.82
C GLN A 159 12.91 5.28 -1.55
N PHE A 160 12.19 5.25 -0.42
CA PHE A 160 12.74 4.87 0.89
C PHE A 160 12.43 3.42 1.23
N MET A 161 11.59 2.73 0.44
CA MET A 161 11.31 1.31 0.58
C MET A 161 12.46 0.47 -0.02
N LYS A 162 13.62 0.50 0.64
CA LYS A 162 14.82 -0.23 0.22
C LYS A 162 14.77 -1.68 0.74
N VAL A 163 13.99 -2.50 0.05
CA VAL A 163 13.82 -3.93 0.34
C VAL A 163 14.56 -4.74 -0.71
N ASP A 164 15.39 -5.70 -0.28
CA ASP A 164 16.05 -6.64 -1.17
C ASP A 164 15.15 -7.87 -1.36
N ASP A 165 14.31 -7.82 -2.39
CA ASP A 165 13.27 -8.82 -2.57
C ASP A 165 13.77 -10.14 -3.15
N THR A 166 13.20 -11.26 -2.69
CA THR A 166 13.19 -12.53 -3.46
C THR A 166 11.76 -12.86 -3.84
N LEU A 167 11.42 -12.68 -5.12
CA LEU A 167 10.06 -12.87 -5.64
C LEU A 167 10.04 -14.04 -6.62
N SER A 168 9.03 -14.88 -6.48
CA SER A 168 8.73 -15.94 -7.42
C SER A 168 7.36 -15.73 -8.02
N GLY A 169 7.30 -15.67 -9.35
CA GLY A 169 6.06 -15.75 -10.09
C GLY A 169 5.41 -17.14 -9.96
N THR A 170 4.17 -17.21 -10.39
CA THR A 170 3.32 -18.37 -10.44
C THR A 170 3.36 -19.03 -11.82
N ALA A 171 2.59 -20.10 -12.02
CA ALA A 171 2.44 -20.71 -13.35
C ALA A 171 1.67 -19.82 -14.35
N ASN A 172 1.04 -18.74 -13.87
CA ASN A 172 0.23 -17.83 -14.66
C ASN A 172 1.03 -16.56 -15.06
N ARG A 173 0.39 -15.67 -15.84
CA ARG A 173 1.02 -14.44 -16.31
C ARG A 173 1.08 -13.38 -15.21
N ASP A 174 2.19 -13.39 -14.46
CA ASP A 174 2.45 -12.36 -13.47
C ASP A 174 3.11 -11.11 -14.06
N ARG A 175 2.80 -9.98 -13.44
CA ARG A 175 3.51 -8.72 -13.62
C ARG A 175 4.14 -8.38 -12.29
N ILE A 176 5.46 -8.46 -12.24
CA ILE A 176 6.23 -8.19 -11.04
C ILE A 176 7.15 -7.01 -11.37
N ALA A 177 7.03 -5.92 -10.61
CA ALA A 177 7.92 -4.79 -10.71
C ALA A 177 8.97 -4.85 -9.60
N SER A 178 10.21 -4.52 -9.94
CA SER A 178 11.28 -4.35 -8.97
C SER A 178 11.21 -2.97 -8.29
N GLY A 179 11.55 -2.95 -7.02
CA GLY A 179 11.66 -1.77 -6.18
C GLY A 179 13.06 -1.12 -6.24
N VAL A 180 13.44 -0.49 -5.13
CA VAL A 180 14.70 0.24 -4.98
C VAL A 180 15.88 -0.69 -4.66
N GLY A 181 15.64 -1.81 -3.98
CA GLY A 181 16.67 -2.75 -3.57
C GLY A 181 17.22 -3.63 -4.69
N ASN A 182 17.95 -4.67 -4.26
CA ASN A 182 18.64 -5.65 -5.09
C ASN A 182 17.76 -6.89 -5.32
N ASP A 183 16.65 -6.69 -6.01
CA ASP A 183 15.63 -7.73 -6.15
C ASP A 183 16.08 -8.90 -7.03
N THR A 184 15.75 -10.11 -6.58
CA THR A 184 15.83 -11.33 -7.37
C THR A 184 14.40 -11.76 -7.76
N VAL A 185 14.09 -11.74 -9.06
CA VAL A 185 12.78 -12.15 -9.57
C VAL A 185 12.91 -13.43 -10.41
N ARG A 186 12.21 -14.49 -10.00
CA ARG A 186 12.17 -15.78 -10.70
C ARG A 186 10.85 -15.95 -11.45
N SER A 187 10.92 -16.35 -12.72
CA SER A 187 9.71 -16.70 -13.48
C SER A 187 9.15 -18.01 -12.92
N GLY A 188 7.86 -18.03 -12.58
CA GLY A 188 7.19 -19.31 -12.35
C GLY A 188 7.16 -20.12 -13.64
N GLY A 189 7.05 -21.45 -13.52
CA GLY A 189 7.40 -22.44 -14.54
C GLY A 189 6.64 -22.43 -15.88
N GLY A 190 5.93 -21.37 -16.27
CA GLY A 190 5.15 -21.31 -17.50
C GLY A 190 5.01 -19.91 -18.09
N ARG A 191 5.94 -19.53 -18.99
CA ARG A 191 5.96 -18.31 -19.85
C ARG A 191 6.52 -17.02 -19.22
N ARG A 192 7.06 -16.17 -20.11
CA ARG A 192 7.82 -14.93 -19.84
C ARG A 192 7.20 -14.07 -18.73
N LEU A 193 8.02 -13.76 -17.72
CA LEU A 193 7.86 -12.59 -16.86
C LEU A 193 7.75 -11.33 -17.71
N GLY A 194 6.66 -10.58 -17.54
CA GLY A 194 6.66 -9.16 -17.89
C GLY A 194 7.37 -8.42 -16.75
N LEU A 195 8.67 -8.17 -16.88
CA LEU A 195 9.39 -7.31 -15.93
C LEU A 195 8.73 -5.93 -15.96
N GLY A 196 8.11 -5.54 -14.85
CA GLY A 196 7.62 -4.19 -14.65
C GLY A 196 8.80 -3.21 -14.68
N ARG A 197 8.53 -1.93 -14.99
CA ARG A 197 9.57 -0.90 -14.95
C ARG A 197 10.15 -0.85 -13.53
N LYS A 198 11.47 -0.96 -13.41
CA LYS A 198 12.16 -0.65 -12.14
C LYS A 198 11.74 0.74 -11.69
N TRP A 199 11.40 0.88 -10.41
CA TRP A 199 11.07 2.20 -9.87
C TRP A 199 12.29 3.12 -10.04
N ARG A 200 12.16 4.13 -10.90
CA ARG A 200 13.18 5.16 -11.08
C ARG A 200 12.75 6.34 -10.23
N ARG A 201 13.66 6.81 -9.35
CA ARG A 201 13.49 8.06 -8.60
C ARG A 201 12.88 9.12 -9.52
N PRO A 202 11.64 9.58 -9.27
CA PRO A 202 11.11 10.73 -9.97
C PRO A 202 12.06 11.89 -9.72
N SER A 203 12.44 12.63 -10.76
CA SER A 203 13.14 13.91 -10.57
C SER A 203 12.28 14.78 -9.65
N LEU A 204 12.91 15.45 -8.68
CA LEU A 204 12.28 16.36 -7.69
C LEU A 204 11.29 17.38 -8.30
N TRP A 205 11.36 17.59 -9.62
CA TRP A 205 10.53 18.54 -10.38
C TRP A 205 9.22 17.97 -10.93
N GLN A 206 8.95 16.66 -10.85
CA GLN A 206 7.71 16.07 -11.38
C GLN A 206 6.53 16.08 -10.39
N PHE A 207 6.77 16.48 -9.14
CA PHE A 207 5.76 16.52 -8.06
C PHE A 207 5.64 17.92 -7.44
N GLY A 208 5.69 18.96 -8.27
CA GLY A 208 5.45 20.33 -7.84
C GLY A 208 4.03 20.48 -7.28
N GLN A 209 3.92 20.43 -5.95
CA GLN A 209 2.78 20.98 -5.23
C GLN A 209 2.65 22.46 -5.64
N ARG A 210 1.56 22.80 -6.33
CA ARG A 210 1.05 24.17 -6.30
C ARG A 210 0.47 24.37 -4.90
N GLN A 211 1.32 24.67 -3.92
CA GLN A 211 0.86 25.47 -2.80
C GLN A 211 0.66 26.88 -3.33
N SER A 212 -0.60 27.22 -3.61
CA SER A 212 -0.99 28.59 -3.88
C SER A 212 -0.81 29.42 -2.61
N PHE A 213 0.35 30.07 -2.47
CA PHE A 213 0.56 31.13 -1.50
C PHE A 213 -0.30 32.34 -1.91
N ARG A 214 -1.35 32.60 -1.12
CA ARG A 214 -2.15 33.83 -1.18
C ARG A 214 -1.33 34.94 -0.54
N TRP A 215 -0.74 35.82 -1.36
CA TRP A 215 -0.13 37.05 -0.87
C TRP A 215 -1.22 38.00 -0.37
N GLU A 216 -1.35 38.12 0.94
CA GLU A 216 -2.08 39.19 1.60
C GLU A 216 -1.26 40.48 1.46
N ARG A 217 -1.71 41.41 0.61
CA ARG A 217 -1.10 42.74 0.52
C ARG A 217 -1.44 43.51 1.79
N GLN A 218 -0.44 43.75 2.63
CA GLN A 218 -0.50 44.81 3.62
C GLN A 218 -0.75 46.15 2.91
N ARG A 219 -1.82 46.84 3.31
CA ARG A 219 -2.03 48.25 2.99
C ARG A 219 -1.06 49.08 3.84
N PRO A 220 -0.36 50.09 3.29
CA PRO A 220 0.32 51.05 4.14
C PRO A 220 -0.71 51.92 4.86
N ALA A 221 -0.44 52.16 6.14
CA ALA A 221 -1.17 53.10 6.97
C ALA A 221 -0.68 54.53 6.72
N VAL A 222 -1.66 55.43 6.61
CA VAL A 222 -1.62 56.91 6.63
C VAL A 222 -0.87 57.62 5.51
#